data_AF-A0A2R6GAL6-F1
#
_entry.id   AF-A0A2R6GAL6-F1
#
_cell.length_a   1.000
_cell.length_b   1.000
_cell.length_c   1.000
_cell.angle_alpha   90.00
_cell.angle_beta   90.00
_cell.angle_gamma   90.00
#
_symmetry.space_group_name_H-M   'P 1'
#
loop_
_entity.id
_entity.type
_entity.pdbx_description
1 polymer ?
#
loop_
_entity_poly.entity_id
_entity_poly.type
_entity_poly.pdbx_seq_one_letter_code
_entity_poly.pdbx_strand_id
1 'polypeptide(L)'
;MSDRRDEQHSDDATGDGASSGLGRRAVLRSAAAIGAGIGLTSSVGVGNLFPAGHRDTSITYAVARAGADDSGSPAPRTKTVPTLWYRTMGVAFDVSRRLHRAVGRVLGSFVRAGGYGEPAAVAIDVGTERARERASDLFADVLRKFSATFEDGVDLDLDLDISVIGRQPLEEDPTDEPYRRVERPTDGTVAGGVACSNDTAVGTLAPAMYDGEENPFFATANHVYGAEGMKRDAHRGESLYLRHKSGKTVIGSVEAGYPDEDLLRARPVEEYEPAARIRVDPPVPVTGQFTEIGLADLQARGEPLEMMGARSGHQVGEIDGVNGLTSYYGDVPKDGQLKWGGRFTIGDGDSGSVNYHTDPENPNEGVLVGGFNDARTWWPGEEYVWGTAAYHLRRRYGYHF
;
A
#
# COMPACT_ATOMS: atom_id res chain seq x y z
N MET A 1 -69.48 13.85 -1.07
CA MET A 1 -69.37 13.49 -2.50
C MET A 1 -69.63 14.77 -3.27
N SER A 2 -68.77 15.14 -4.23
CA SER A 2 -68.75 16.47 -4.87
C SER A 2 -68.39 17.61 -3.88
N ASP A 3 -67.59 18.63 -4.21
CA ASP A 3 -66.75 18.77 -5.40
C ASP A 3 -65.38 19.44 -5.13
N ARG A 4 -64.61 19.64 -6.21
CA ARG A 4 -63.25 20.20 -6.24
C ARG A 4 -63.26 21.62 -6.84
N ARG A 5 -62.17 22.37 -6.60
CA ARG A 5 -61.74 23.58 -7.33
C ARG A 5 -62.54 24.88 -7.04
N ASP A 6 -62.00 26.09 -7.23
CA ASP A 6 -60.69 26.47 -7.83
C ASP A 6 -60.01 27.70 -7.15
N GLU A 7 -58.75 27.93 -7.54
CA GLU A 7 -57.97 29.19 -7.61
C GLU A 7 -57.87 30.21 -6.44
N GLN A 8 -56.61 30.50 -6.06
CA GLN A 8 -56.13 31.89 -5.94
C GLN A 8 -54.60 32.00 -6.19
N HIS A 9 -54.21 32.96 -7.04
CA HIS A 9 -52.86 33.55 -7.18
C HIS A 9 -52.83 34.83 -6.29
N SER A 10 -51.70 35.39 -5.81
CA SER A 10 -50.24 35.11 -5.96
C SER A 10 -49.50 35.76 -4.73
N ASP A 11 -48.21 36.14 -4.63
CA ASP A 11 -47.15 36.38 -5.63
C ASP A 11 -45.68 36.35 -5.08
N ASP A 12 -44.76 36.71 -5.98
CA ASP A 12 -43.29 36.71 -6.10
C ASP A 12 -42.27 37.11 -4.98
N ALA A 13 -41.04 36.62 -5.24
CA ALA A 13 -39.71 37.27 -5.12
C ALA A 13 -38.94 37.51 -3.77
N THR A 14 -37.99 36.58 -3.52
CA THR A 14 -36.54 36.79 -3.22
C THR A 14 -36.00 37.99 -2.41
N GLY A 15 -35.27 37.67 -1.33
CA GLY A 15 -33.80 37.86 -1.29
C GLY A 15 -33.19 39.13 -0.67
N ASP A 16 -32.73 39.00 0.58
CA ASP A 16 -31.75 39.88 1.25
C ASP A 16 -30.84 38.97 2.13
N GLY A 17 -29.63 39.32 2.56
CA GLY A 17 -28.94 40.61 2.47
C GLY A 17 -28.07 40.91 3.69
N ALA A 18 -27.16 40.01 4.08
CA ALA A 18 -26.49 40.06 5.39
C ALA A 18 -24.95 40.10 5.30
N SER A 19 -24.37 41.31 5.38
CA SER A 19 -22.92 41.53 5.40
C SER A 19 -22.45 42.13 6.74
N SER A 20 -21.85 41.29 7.59
CA SER A 20 -21.01 41.70 8.72
C SER A 20 -20.09 40.54 9.15
N GLY A 21 -18.91 40.73 9.75
CA GLY A 21 -18.26 42.00 10.12
C GLY A 21 -17.30 41.83 11.31
N LEU A 22 -16.32 40.93 11.24
CA LEU A 22 -15.57 40.46 12.41
C LEU A 22 -14.07 40.84 12.46
N GLY A 23 -13.75 41.75 13.39
CA GLY A 23 -12.66 41.57 14.37
C GLY A 23 -11.21 41.40 13.90
N ARG A 24 -10.50 42.51 13.62
CA ARG A 24 -9.03 42.55 13.46
C ARG A 24 -8.22 42.35 14.78
N ARG A 25 -8.62 41.43 15.68
CA ARG A 25 -7.94 41.18 16.98
C ARG A 25 -7.89 39.70 17.39
N ALA A 26 -7.24 38.86 16.56
CA ALA A 26 -6.82 37.51 16.94
C ALA A 26 -5.41 37.13 16.42
N VAL A 27 -4.65 38.09 15.87
CA VAL A 27 -3.34 37.84 15.25
C VAL A 27 -2.22 38.19 16.24
N LEU A 28 -1.89 37.26 17.15
CA LEU A 28 -0.64 37.30 17.94
C LEU A 28 -0.37 35.98 18.73
N ARG A 29 -0.52 34.80 18.10
CA ARG A 29 -0.13 33.50 18.71
C ARG A 29 0.11 32.34 17.71
N SER A 30 0.78 32.61 16.58
CA SER A 30 1.13 31.58 15.58
C SER A 30 2.48 31.85 14.91
N ALA A 31 3.52 32.12 15.71
CA ALA A 31 4.87 32.48 15.23
C ALA A 31 5.94 31.53 15.81
N ALA A 32 5.68 30.22 15.76
CA ALA A 32 6.59 29.16 16.22
C ALA A 32 6.42 27.83 15.44
N ALA A 33 5.76 27.85 14.29
CA ALA A 33 5.40 26.67 13.50
C ALA A 33 5.52 26.95 12.00
N ILE A 34 6.74 27.16 11.52
CA ILE A 34 7.09 27.22 10.10
C ILE A 34 8.17 26.15 9.90
N GLY A 35 7.82 25.05 9.21
CA GLY A 35 8.72 23.90 9.05
C GLY A 35 8.04 22.55 8.82
N ALA A 36 6.71 22.45 8.91
CA ALA A 36 5.97 21.20 8.67
C ALA A 36 4.73 21.43 7.80
N GLY A 37 4.46 20.48 6.89
CA GLY A 37 3.18 20.34 6.20
C GLY A 37 3.00 21.09 4.87
N ILE A 38 3.61 20.57 3.78
CA ILE A 38 3.01 20.69 2.44
C ILE A 38 2.40 19.34 2.08
N GLY A 39 1.27 19.04 2.70
CA GLY A 39 0.38 17.94 2.32
C GLY A 39 -0.84 18.50 1.60
N LEU A 40 -0.70 18.88 0.32
CA LEU A 40 -1.81 19.38 -0.49
C LEU A 40 -1.84 18.73 -1.88
N THR A 41 -2.96 18.05 -2.12
CA THR A 41 -3.67 17.90 -3.41
C THR A 41 -2.86 17.66 -4.69
N SER A 42 -3.19 16.56 -5.36
CA SER A 42 -2.87 16.32 -6.76
C SER A 42 -3.23 17.50 -7.68
N SER A 43 -2.47 17.65 -8.77
CA SER A 43 -2.64 18.60 -9.90
C SER A 43 -2.05 20.02 -9.81
N VAL A 44 -1.28 20.37 -8.77
CA VAL A 44 -0.33 21.51 -8.84
C VAL A 44 1.06 21.00 -9.26
N GLY A 45 1.72 21.69 -10.20
CA GLY A 45 2.98 21.25 -10.80
C GLY A 45 4.18 21.28 -9.84
N VAL A 46 5.05 20.27 -9.95
CA VAL A 46 6.22 20.04 -9.06
C VAL A 46 7.31 21.13 -9.16
N GLY A 47 7.27 22.00 -10.16
CA GLY A 47 8.37 22.93 -10.50
C GLY A 47 8.74 23.97 -9.43
N ASN A 48 7.81 24.43 -8.60
CA ASN A 48 7.98 25.67 -7.82
C ASN A 48 8.21 25.51 -6.29
N LEU A 49 8.56 24.32 -5.79
CA LEU A 49 8.69 24.07 -4.34
C LEU A 49 10.12 24.03 -3.79
N PHE A 50 11.16 24.20 -4.62
CA PHE A 50 12.55 23.96 -4.22
C PHE A 50 13.51 25.07 -4.68
N PRO A 51 14.03 25.91 -3.76
CA PRO A 51 15.07 26.88 -4.08
C PRO A 51 16.33 26.20 -4.66
N ALA A 52 16.91 26.78 -5.71
CA ALA A 52 18.16 26.31 -6.27
C ALA A 52 19.31 26.40 -5.24
N GLY A 53 20.03 25.30 -5.03
CA GLY A 53 21.22 25.23 -4.17
C GLY A 53 21.21 24.13 -3.09
N HIS A 54 20.04 23.59 -2.73
CA HIS A 54 19.96 22.48 -1.76
C HIS A 54 20.30 21.13 -2.40
N ARG A 55 21.44 20.55 -2.02
CA ARG A 55 21.86 19.20 -2.44
C ARG A 55 20.92 18.12 -1.93
N ASP A 56 20.42 18.29 -0.72
CA ASP A 56 19.59 17.33 0.00
C ASP A 56 18.24 17.95 0.37
N THR A 57 17.19 17.12 0.38
CA THR A 57 15.83 17.48 0.76
C THR A 57 15.32 16.53 1.83
N SER A 58 14.40 16.99 2.67
CA SER A 58 13.74 16.11 3.65
C SER A 58 12.58 15.35 2.98
N ILE A 59 12.49 14.05 3.27
CA ILE A 59 11.34 13.20 2.96
C ILE A 59 10.72 12.66 4.24
N THR A 60 9.42 12.39 4.21
CA THR A 60 8.76 11.48 5.16
C THR A 60 8.90 10.06 4.63
N TYR A 61 9.83 9.28 5.19
CA TYR A 61 10.06 7.89 4.74
C TYR A 61 9.06 6.92 5.36
N ALA A 62 8.66 7.13 6.61
CA ALA A 62 7.72 6.27 7.32
C ALA A 62 6.73 7.09 8.14
N VAL A 63 5.71 6.43 8.66
CA VAL A 63 4.82 6.98 9.69
C VAL A 63 4.59 5.89 10.73
N ALA A 64 4.91 6.20 11.99
CA ALA A 64 5.02 5.22 13.07
C ALA A 64 4.74 5.84 14.44
N ARG A 65 4.29 5.03 15.39
CA ARG A 65 4.17 5.38 16.82
C ARG A 65 5.57 5.55 17.45
N ALA A 66 5.68 6.05 18.67
CA ALA A 66 6.97 6.29 19.34
C ALA A 66 7.66 5.02 19.89
N GLY A 67 6.98 3.86 19.81
CA GLY A 67 7.51 2.56 20.20
C GLY A 67 6.42 1.49 20.23
N ALA A 68 6.83 0.25 20.53
CA ALA A 68 5.98 -0.95 20.52
C ALA A 68 4.72 -0.89 21.41
N ASP A 69 4.80 -0.17 22.53
CA ASP A 69 3.77 -0.09 23.56
C ASP A 69 3.16 1.33 23.66
N ASP A 70 3.39 2.18 22.64
CA ASP A 70 2.78 3.51 22.51
C ASP A 70 1.37 3.39 21.91
N SER A 71 0.37 3.97 22.58
CA SER A 71 -1.03 4.02 22.12
C SER A 71 -1.41 5.34 21.45
N GLY A 72 -0.43 6.22 21.18
CA GLY A 72 -0.63 7.43 20.39
C GLY A 72 -0.77 7.16 18.88
N SER A 73 -1.41 8.08 18.17
CA SER A 73 -1.53 8.00 16.71
C SER A 73 -0.17 8.08 15.99
N PRO A 74 0.07 7.28 14.93
CA PRO A 74 1.34 7.26 14.20
C PRO A 74 1.80 8.63 13.65
N ALA A 75 3.03 9.03 13.99
CA ALA A 75 3.64 10.30 13.63
C ALA A 75 4.60 10.18 12.42
N PRO A 76 4.70 11.20 11.55
CA PRO A 76 5.64 11.20 10.42
C PRO A 76 7.10 11.08 10.87
N ARG A 77 7.83 10.11 10.31
CA ARG A 77 9.28 9.93 10.46
C ARG A 77 10.00 10.50 9.24
N THR A 78 11.00 11.36 9.46
CA THR A 78 11.65 12.14 8.40
C THR A 78 13.15 11.92 8.34
N LYS A 79 13.70 11.82 7.13
CA LYS A 79 15.15 11.75 6.85
C LYS A 79 15.51 12.68 5.68
N THR A 80 16.80 12.86 5.41
CA THR A 80 17.31 13.61 4.25
C THR A 80 17.81 12.69 3.14
N VAL A 81 17.49 13.01 1.90
CA VAL A 81 17.92 12.32 0.67
C VAL A 81 18.35 13.33 -0.40
N PRO A 82 19.14 12.95 -1.42
CA PRO A 82 19.51 13.86 -2.49
C PRO A 82 18.31 14.46 -3.22
N THR A 83 18.30 15.78 -3.40
CA THR A 83 17.20 16.55 -4.02
C THR A 83 16.91 16.09 -5.44
N LEU A 84 17.94 15.69 -6.20
CA LEU A 84 17.76 15.23 -7.57
C LEU A 84 17.02 13.89 -7.62
N TRP A 85 17.49 12.88 -6.88
CA TRP A 85 16.82 11.58 -6.75
C TRP A 85 15.35 11.73 -6.33
N TYR A 86 15.05 12.57 -5.33
CA TYR A 86 13.67 12.82 -4.91
C TYR A 86 12.79 13.44 -6.03
N ARG A 87 13.34 14.37 -6.82
CA ARG A 87 12.64 14.94 -7.99
C ARG A 87 12.40 13.88 -9.07
N THR A 88 13.42 13.07 -9.38
CA THR A 88 13.33 11.95 -10.33
C THR A 88 12.24 10.97 -9.90
N MET A 89 12.22 10.54 -8.64
CA MET A 89 11.17 9.67 -8.09
C MET A 89 9.77 10.28 -8.21
N GLY A 90 9.63 11.57 -7.88
CA GLY A 90 8.37 12.30 -8.04
C GLY A 90 7.85 12.29 -9.47
N VAL A 91 8.75 12.44 -10.47
CA VAL A 91 8.42 12.34 -11.89
C VAL A 91 8.14 10.89 -12.31
N ALA A 92 8.95 9.92 -11.90
CA ALA A 92 8.79 8.51 -12.22
C ALA A 92 7.43 7.95 -11.79
N PHE A 93 7.02 8.23 -10.55
CA PHE A 93 5.70 7.85 -10.03
C PHE A 93 4.55 8.51 -10.83
N ASP A 94 4.71 9.75 -11.28
CA ASP A 94 3.70 10.45 -12.07
C ASP A 94 3.64 9.99 -13.53
N VAL A 95 4.78 9.64 -14.11
CA VAL A 95 4.92 9.00 -15.43
C VAL A 95 4.24 7.63 -15.41
N SER A 96 4.57 6.78 -14.43
CA SER A 96 3.90 5.50 -14.17
C SER A 96 2.37 5.68 -14.08
N ARG A 97 1.87 6.52 -13.17
CA ARG A 97 0.42 6.77 -13.01
C ARG A 97 -0.29 7.26 -14.27
N ARG A 98 0.40 7.96 -15.18
CA ARG A 98 -0.16 8.39 -16.48
C ARG A 98 -0.19 7.24 -17.48
N LEU A 99 0.89 6.46 -17.57
CA LEU A 99 0.99 5.29 -18.46
C LEU A 99 -0.04 4.22 -18.08
N HIS A 100 -0.22 3.94 -16.78
CA HIS A 100 -1.24 3.02 -16.24
C HIS A 100 -2.66 3.31 -16.79
N ARG A 101 -3.02 4.60 -16.94
CA ARG A 101 -4.36 5.05 -17.34
C ARG A 101 -4.58 5.12 -18.85
N ALA A 102 -3.51 5.27 -19.62
CA ALA A 102 -3.57 5.55 -21.06
C ALA A 102 -3.15 4.36 -21.93
N VAL A 103 -2.25 3.49 -21.43
CA VAL A 103 -1.79 2.29 -22.15
C VAL A 103 -2.79 1.16 -21.92
N GLY A 104 -3.82 1.10 -22.75
CA GLY A 104 -4.78 0.00 -22.71
C GLY A 104 -4.09 -1.36 -22.96
N ARG A 105 -4.24 -2.29 -22.01
CA ARG A 105 -3.59 -3.63 -21.87
C ARG A 105 -2.16 -3.63 -21.30
N VAL A 106 -1.88 -2.78 -20.30
CA VAL A 106 -0.82 -3.05 -19.31
C VAL A 106 -1.17 -4.31 -18.51
N LEU A 107 -0.22 -5.24 -18.41
CA LEU A 107 -0.28 -6.48 -17.63
C LEU A 107 0.34 -6.31 -16.24
N GLY A 108 1.41 -5.52 -16.14
CA GLY A 108 2.06 -5.11 -14.90
C GLY A 108 2.80 -3.80 -15.13
N SER A 109 3.03 -3.00 -14.09
CA SER A 109 3.90 -1.83 -14.20
C SER A 109 4.29 -1.29 -12.84
N PHE A 110 5.50 -0.77 -12.70
CA PHE A 110 6.08 -0.36 -11.42
C PHE A 110 7.23 0.63 -11.62
N VAL A 111 7.71 1.25 -10.55
CA VAL A 111 8.87 2.13 -10.55
C VAL A 111 10.02 1.47 -9.81
N ARG A 112 11.18 1.37 -10.47
CA ARG A 112 12.49 1.05 -9.89
C ARG A 112 13.13 2.35 -9.45
N ALA A 113 13.59 2.43 -8.19
CA ALA A 113 14.08 3.68 -7.63
C ALA A 113 15.47 4.13 -8.12
N GLY A 114 16.31 3.18 -8.54
CA GLY A 114 17.74 3.39 -8.75
C GLY A 114 18.49 3.70 -7.45
N GLY A 115 19.80 3.45 -7.40
CA GLY A 115 20.64 4.08 -6.37
C GLY A 115 20.61 5.62 -6.49
N TYR A 116 21.02 6.33 -5.44
CA TYR A 116 21.01 7.81 -5.41
C TYR A 116 21.84 8.53 -6.50
N GLY A 117 22.63 7.79 -7.28
CA GLY A 117 23.42 8.28 -8.42
C GLY A 117 23.29 7.39 -9.66
N GLU A 118 22.17 6.67 -9.78
CA GLU A 118 21.81 5.77 -10.89
C GLU A 118 20.41 6.17 -11.42
N PRO A 119 20.05 5.82 -12.66
CA PRO A 119 18.72 6.10 -13.19
C PRO A 119 17.65 5.38 -12.39
N ALA A 120 16.55 6.09 -12.12
CA ALA A 120 15.28 5.43 -11.82
C ALA A 120 14.70 4.86 -13.13
N ALA A 121 13.81 3.87 -13.06
CA ALA A 121 13.15 3.34 -14.25
C ALA A 121 11.65 3.15 -14.03
N VAL A 122 10.84 3.41 -15.06
CA VAL A 122 9.44 2.97 -15.11
C VAL A 122 9.39 1.68 -15.92
N ALA A 123 9.06 0.57 -15.25
CA ALA A 123 8.89 -0.73 -15.90
C ALA A 123 7.44 -0.96 -16.29
N ILE A 124 7.20 -1.43 -17.53
CA ILE A 124 5.86 -1.71 -18.06
C ILE A 124 5.78 -3.05 -18.82
N ASP A 125 4.99 -3.92 -18.21
CA ASP A 125 4.32 -5.12 -18.67
C ASP A 125 3.28 -4.94 -19.78
N VAL A 126 3.46 -5.32 -21.06
CA VAL A 126 2.36 -5.22 -22.06
C VAL A 126 2.08 -6.49 -22.86
N GLY A 127 0.81 -6.72 -23.20
CA GLY A 127 0.40 -7.91 -23.96
C GLY A 127 0.53 -7.84 -25.48
N THR A 128 1.05 -6.75 -26.06
CA THR A 128 1.19 -6.56 -27.52
C THR A 128 2.24 -5.50 -27.88
N GLU A 129 2.97 -5.66 -28.99
CA GLU A 129 3.90 -4.63 -29.50
C GLU A 129 3.22 -3.26 -29.70
N ARG A 130 1.98 -3.23 -30.23
CA ARG A 130 1.21 -1.98 -30.37
C ARG A 130 0.89 -1.29 -29.04
N ALA A 131 1.00 -1.96 -27.90
CA ALA A 131 0.94 -1.32 -26.58
C ALA A 131 2.30 -0.78 -26.14
N ARG A 132 3.41 -1.44 -26.53
CA ARG A 132 4.79 -0.99 -26.32
C ARG A 132 5.10 0.28 -27.10
N GLU A 133 4.73 0.33 -28.39
CA GLU A 133 4.80 1.55 -29.22
C GLU A 133 4.13 2.74 -28.51
N ARG A 134 2.86 2.58 -28.13
CA ARG A 134 2.07 3.62 -27.45
C ARG A 134 2.59 4.00 -26.06
N ALA A 135 3.21 3.07 -25.33
CA ALA A 135 3.83 3.35 -24.03
C ALA A 135 5.13 4.17 -24.20
N SER A 136 5.96 3.81 -25.19
CA SER A 136 7.17 4.55 -25.56
C SER A 136 6.85 5.97 -26.04
N ASP A 137 5.90 6.11 -26.98
CA ASP A 137 5.43 7.40 -27.47
C ASP A 137 4.97 8.28 -26.30
N LEU A 138 4.09 7.76 -25.43
CA LEU A 138 3.54 8.51 -24.31
C LEU A 138 4.59 8.84 -23.24
N PHE A 139 5.56 7.96 -22.97
CA PHE A 139 6.67 8.24 -22.06
C PHE A 139 7.49 9.43 -22.56
N ALA A 140 7.92 9.40 -23.82
CA ALA A 140 8.64 10.52 -24.45
C ALA A 140 7.79 11.80 -24.46
N ASP A 141 6.48 11.69 -24.72
CA ASP A 141 5.55 12.82 -24.70
C ASP A 141 5.29 13.39 -23.29
N VAL A 142 5.50 12.60 -22.23
CA VAL A 142 5.41 13.05 -20.83
C VAL A 142 6.74 13.61 -20.33
N LEU A 143 7.88 12.95 -20.60
CA LEU A 143 9.21 13.48 -20.30
C LEU A 143 9.41 14.86 -20.91
N ARG A 144 9.13 15.03 -22.21
CA ARG A 144 9.26 16.33 -22.91
C ARG A 144 8.44 17.45 -22.26
N LYS A 145 7.30 17.13 -21.63
CA LYS A 145 6.48 18.09 -20.88
C LYS A 145 7.08 18.42 -19.51
N PHE A 146 7.68 17.44 -18.82
CA PHE A 146 8.40 17.68 -17.57
C PHE A 146 9.68 18.49 -17.80
N SER A 147 10.52 18.15 -18.78
CA SER A 147 11.73 18.93 -19.11
C SER A 147 11.39 20.39 -19.45
N ALA A 148 10.27 20.65 -20.14
CA ALA A 148 9.79 22.00 -20.42
C ALA A 148 9.14 22.73 -19.22
N THR A 149 9.01 22.06 -18.05
CA THR A 149 8.47 22.63 -16.81
C THR A 149 9.58 23.08 -15.84
N PHE A 150 10.82 22.60 -16.00
CA PHE A 150 11.94 22.98 -15.14
C PHE A 150 12.78 24.08 -15.81
N GLU A 151 12.63 25.32 -15.35
CA GLU A 151 13.30 26.51 -15.91
C GLU A 151 14.84 26.40 -15.89
N ASP A 152 15.40 25.71 -14.89
CA ASP A 152 16.85 25.46 -14.74
C ASP A 152 17.41 24.32 -15.62
N GLY A 153 16.59 23.66 -16.44
CA GLY A 153 17.03 22.56 -17.30
C GLY A 153 17.52 21.32 -16.53
N VAL A 154 16.78 20.93 -15.49
CA VAL A 154 17.11 19.78 -14.63
C VAL A 154 17.18 18.50 -15.47
N ASP A 155 18.36 17.90 -15.53
CA ASP A 155 18.58 16.59 -16.16
C ASP A 155 17.99 15.51 -15.24
N LEU A 156 17.03 14.74 -15.76
CA LEU A 156 16.28 13.74 -15.00
C LEU A 156 16.60 12.35 -15.54
N ASP A 157 17.47 11.64 -14.82
CA ASP A 157 17.91 10.29 -15.15
C ASP A 157 16.78 9.29 -14.88
N LEU A 158 15.93 9.09 -15.89
CA LEU A 158 14.71 8.28 -15.82
C LEU A 158 14.53 7.43 -17.09
N ASP A 159 14.69 6.12 -16.94
CA ASP A 159 14.55 5.12 -17.98
C ASP A 159 13.12 4.55 -18.11
N LEU A 160 12.89 3.79 -19.20
CA LEU A 160 11.65 3.09 -19.51
C LEU A 160 11.94 1.65 -19.96
N ASP A 161 11.71 0.69 -19.07
CA ASP A 161 11.70 -0.74 -19.41
C ASP A 161 10.32 -1.10 -20.00
N ILE A 162 10.26 -1.69 -21.21
CA ILE A 162 9.02 -2.27 -21.74
C ILE A 162 9.23 -3.72 -22.19
N SER A 163 8.59 -4.63 -21.48
CA SER A 163 8.51 -6.06 -21.78
C SER A 163 7.20 -6.40 -22.49
N VAL A 164 7.26 -7.29 -23.48
CA VAL A 164 6.07 -7.81 -24.18
C VAL A 164 5.81 -9.24 -23.74
N ILE A 165 4.87 -9.42 -22.81
CA ILE A 165 4.64 -10.69 -22.12
C ILE A 165 3.42 -11.42 -22.70
N GLY A 166 3.64 -12.68 -23.10
CA GLY A 166 2.57 -13.59 -23.52
C GLY A 166 1.91 -14.27 -22.32
N ARG A 167 0.57 -14.37 -22.31
CA ARG A 167 -0.14 -15.10 -21.24
C ARG A 167 0.10 -16.61 -21.35
N GLN A 168 0.53 -17.23 -20.25
CA GLN A 168 0.51 -18.67 -20.01
C GLN A 168 -0.29 -18.97 -18.73
N PRO A 169 -0.83 -20.21 -18.56
CA PRO A 169 -1.49 -20.61 -17.32
C PRO A 169 -0.47 -20.71 -16.17
N LEU A 170 -0.94 -20.53 -14.93
CA LEU A 170 -0.13 -20.77 -13.73
C LEU A 170 0.24 -22.26 -13.66
N GLU A 171 1.53 -22.56 -13.45
CA GLU A 171 1.94 -23.85 -12.90
C GLU A 171 1.72 -23.83 -11.38
N GLU A 172 0.80 -24.65 -10.88
CA GLU A 172 0.66 -24.92 -9.44
C GLU A 172 1.95 -25.55 -8.90
N ASP A 173 2.44 -25.09 -7.75
CA ASP A 173 3.68 -25.59 -7.14
C ASP A 173 3.32 -26.60 -6.03
N PRO A 174 3.45 -27.93 -6.26
CA PRO A 174 2.90 -28.97 -5.40
C PRO A 174 3.76 -29.22 -4.16
N THR A 175 4.09 -28.15 -3.44
CA THR A 175 4.66 -28.23 -2.10
C THR A 175 3.59 -28.76 -1.15
N ASP A 176 3.89 -29.83 -0.42
CA ASP A 176 2.97 -30.48 0.54
C ASP A 176 3.34 -30.12 2.00
N GLU A 177 4.07 -29.01 2.20
CA GLU A 177 4.51 -28.60 3.54
C GLU A 177 3.33 -28.15 4.41
N PRO A 178 3.23 -28.63 5.67
CA PRO A 178 2.11 -28.32 6.55
C PRO A 178 2.24 -26.94 7.19
N TYR A 179 1.14 -26.18 7.20
CA TYR A 179 0.99 -24.92 7.92
C TYR A 179 1.57 -24.93 9.34
N ARG A 180 2.36 -23.91 9.66
CA ARG A 180 3.00 -23.69 10.96
C ARG A 180 1.92 -23.37 12.00
N ARG A 181 1.66 -24.32 12.91
CA ARG A 181 0.62 -24.17 13.96
C ARG A 181 1.20 -23.63 15.26
N VAL A 182 0.62 -22.53 15.73
CA VAL A 182 0.93 -21.93 17.03
C VAL A 182 0.25 -22.68 18.18
N GLU A 183 0.69 -22.42 19.42
CA GLU A 183 -0.17 -22.71 20.58
C GLU A 183 -1.35 -21.73 20.60
N ARG A 184 -2.46 -22.12 21.25
CA ARG A 184 -3.57 -21.19 21.49
C ARG A 184 -3.10 -20.11 22.48
N PRO A 185 -3.22 -18.79 22.17
CA PRO A 185 -2.88 -17.74 23.11
C PRO A 185 -3.69 -17.83 24.40
N THR A 186 -3.03 -17.58 25.52
CA THR A 186 -3.60 -17.64 26.88
C THR A 186 -4.03 -16.27 27.41
N ASP A 187 -3.62 -15.19 26.75
CA ASP A 187 -3.87 -13.79 27.10
C ASP A 187 -4.86 -13.11 26.14
N GLY A 188 -5.39 -13.84 25.15
CA GLY A 188 -6.27 -13.31 24.09
C GLY A 188 -5.54 -12.62 22.94
N THR A 189 -4.24 -12.36 23.05
CA THR A 189 -3.49 -11.60 22.04
C THR A 189 -3.03 -12.49 20.88
N VAL A 190 -3.16 -12.00 19.64
CA VAL A 190 -2.85 -12.78 18.43
C VAL A 190 -1.91 -11.97 17.53
N ALA A 191 -0.63 -12.36 17.51
CA ALA A 191 0.39 -11.79 16.64
C ALA A 191 0.21 -12.21 15.16
N GLY A 192 0.70 -11.37 14.24
CA GLY A 192 0.76 -11.66 12.81
C GLY A 192 1.78 -12.73 12.45
N GLY A 193 1.70 -13.24 11.21
CA GLY A 193 2.54 -14.34 10.73
C GLY A 193 2.09 -15.72 11.21
N VAL A 194 0.80 -15.87 11.54
CA VAL A 194 0.21 -17.12 12.06
C VAL A 194 -0.96 -17.57 11.18
N ALA A 195 -1.19 -18.89 11.14
CA ALA A 195 -2.22 -19.48 10.31
C ALA A 195 -3.65 -19.11 10.76
N CYS A 196 -4.45 -18.52 9.87
CA CYS A 196 -5.90 -18.39 10.00
C CYS A 196 -6.64 -19.22 8.94
N SER A 197 -7.95 -19.33 9.11
CA SER A 197 -8.85 -19.99 8.16
C SER A 197 -10.27 -19.49 8.31
N ASN A 198 -11.10 -19.77 7.31
CA ASN A 198 -12.55 -19.91 7.47
C ASN A 198 -12.89 -21.40 7.68
N ASP A 199 -13.89 -21.94 6.98
CA ASP A 199 -14.24 -23.37 6.99
C ASP A 199 -13.65 -24.18 5.83
N THR A 200 -13.18 -23.54 4.75
CA THR A 200 -12.75 -24.20 3.51
C THR A 200 -11.29 -23.93 3.13
N ALA A 201 -10.76 -22.76 3.47
CA ALA A 201 -9.46 -22.27 3.04
C ALA A 201 -8.64 -21.69 4.21
N VAL A 202 -7.36 -21.41 3.94
CA VAL A 202 -6.32 -21.09 4.93
C VAL A 202 -5.48 -19.93 4.41
N GLY A 203 -5.05 -19.06 5.33
CA GLY A 203 -4.14 -17.95 5.04
C GLY A 203 -3.29 -17.59 6.26
N THR A 204 -2.66 -16.43 6.20
CA THR A 204 -1.88 -15.82 7.28
C THR A 204 -2.62 -14.59 7.83
N LEU A 205 -2.58 -14.40 9.15
CA LEU A 205 -2.96 -13.13 9.77
C LEU A 205 -1.84 -12.11 9.60
N ALA A 206 -2.20 -10.90 9.18
CA ALA A 206 -1.37 -9.73 9.40
C ALA A 206 -1.23 -9.44 10.91
N PRO A 207 -0.22 -8.65 11.35
CA PRO A 207 -0.28 -7.97 12.64
C PRO A 207 -1.50 -7.04 12.71
N ALA A 208 -1.77 -6.48 13.89
CA ALA A 208 -2.86 -5.51 14.08
C ALA A 208 -2.83 -4.41 13.02
N MET A 209 -3.98 -4.22 12.37
CA MET A 209 -4.26 -3.09 11.50
C MET A 209 -5.32 -2.23 12.19
N TYR A 210 -5.16 -0.92 12.11
CA TYR A 210 -5.97 0.09 12.78
C TYR A 210 -6.71 0.93 11.75
N ASP A 211 -7.92 1.39 12.07
CA ASP A 211 -8.63 2.37 11.23
C ASP A 211 -8.38 3.83 11.64
N GLY A 212 -9.04 4.76 10.94
CA GLY A 212 -8.88 6.19 11.16
C GLY A 212 -9.36 6.70 12.54
N GLU A 213 -9.94 5.82 13.36
CA GLU A 213 -10.34 6.07 14.75
C GLU A 213 -9.46 5.29 15.74
N GLU A 214 -8.33 4.73 15.29
CA GLU A 214 -7.41 3.85 16.04
C GLU A 214 -8.06 2.54 16.55
N ASN A 215 -9.17 2.08 15.98
CA ASN A 215 -9.74 0.77 16.37
C ASN A 215 -8.92 -0.37 15.74
N PRO A 216 -8.39 -1.32 16.53
CA PRO A 216 -7.66 -2.49 16.01
C PRO A 216 -8.61 -3.54 15.41
N PHE A 217 -8.23 -4.13 14.28
CA PHE A 217 -8.96 -5.21 13.64
C PHE A 217 -8.03 -6.31 13.09
N PHE A 218 -8.61 -7.50 12.89
CA PHE A 218 -7.92 -8.62 12.26
C PHE A 218 -7.91 -8.46 10.74
N ALA A 219 -6.73 -8.57 10.13
CA ALA A 219 -6.57 -8.52 8.68
C ALA A 219 -5.97 -9.83 8.11
N THR A 220 -6.50 -10.26 6.96
CA THR A 220 -5.98 -11.35 6.11
C THR A 220 -6.50 -11.14 4.68
N ALA A 221 -6.15 -12.01 3.73
CA ALA A 221 -6.51 -11.80 2.34
C ALA A 221 -8.01 -11.99 2.05
N ASN A 222 -8.58 -11.18 1.15
CA ASN A 222 -9.97 -11.32 0.70
C ASN A 222 -10.20 -12.67 0.02
N HIS A 223 -9.27 -13.09 -0.84
CA HIS A 223 -9.40 -14.36 -1.57
C HIS A 223 -9.36 -15.62 -0.71
N VAL A 224 -8.96 -15.55 0.57
CA VAL A 224 -9.12 -16.69 1.50
C VAL A 224 -10.61 -17.03 1.70
N TYR A 225 -11.53 -16.08 1.45
CA TYR A 225 -12.98 -16.29 1.59
C TYR A 225 -13.72 -16.52 0.25
N GLY A 226 -13.08 -16.22 -0.88
CA GLY A 226 -13.63 -16.51 -2.19
C GLY A 226 -13.74 -18.02 -2.44
N ALA A 227 -14.85 -18.47 -3.02
CA ALA A 227 -14.93 -19.83 -3.58
C ALA A 227 -13.80 -20.02 -4.60
N GLU A 228 -13.09 -21.14 -4.53
CA GLU A 228 -11.91 -21.42 -5.41
C GLU A 228 -10.83 -20.31 -5.39
N GLY A 229 -10.78 -19.48 -4.34
CA GLY A 229 -9.86 -18.34 -4.26
C GLY A 229 -10.24 -17.14 -5.14
N MET A 230 -11.50 -17.02 -5.56
CA MET A 230 -11.94 -15.95 -6.46
C MET A 230 -11.83 -14.55 -5.83
N LYS A 231 -11.00 -13.70 -6.46
CA LYS A 231 -10.64 -12.33 -6.03
C LYS A 231 -11.69 -11.25 -6.35
N ARG A 232 -12.98 -11.60 -6.49
CA ARG A 232 -14.03 -10.68 -7.01
C ARG A 232 -15.06 -10.26 -5.97
N ASP A 233 -15.41 -11.12 -5.03
CA ASP A 233 -16.55 -10.92 -4.14
C ASP A 233 -16.13 -10.28 -2.80
N ALA A 234 -16.97 -9.37 -2.29
CA ALA A 234 -16.77 -8.72 -1.00
C ALA A 234 -17.47 -9.51 0.12
N HIS A 235 -16.70 -9.93 1.12
CA HIS A 235 -17.16 -10.81 2.19
C HIS A 235 -17.72 -10.05 3.40
N ARG A 236 -18.67 -10.66 4.12
CA ARG A 236 -19.31 -10.08 5.31
C ARG A 236 -20.10 -11.12 6.14
N GLY A 237 -19.79 -11.16 7.44
CA GLY A 237 -20.51 -11.96 8.45
C GLY A 237 -19.95 -13.36 8.67
N GLU A 238 -19.03 -13.85 7.84
CA GLU A 238 -18.35 -15.12 8.04
C GLU A 238 -17.46 -15.10 9.30
N SER A 239 -17.11 -16.29 9.83
CA SER A 239 -16.21 -16.41 10.97
C SER A 239 -14.74 -16.44 10.54
N LEU A 240 -13.90 -15.69 11.25
CA LEU A 240 -12.44 -15.79 11.18
C LEU A 240 -11.93 -16.68 12.31
N TYR A 241 -11.17 -17.73 11.96
CA TYR A 241 -10.59 -18.67 12.90
C TYR A 241 -9.07 -18.57 12.95
N LEU A 242 -8.50 -18.56 14.16
CA LEU A 242 -7.09 -18.85 14.40
C LEU A 242 -6.86 -20.37 14.35
N ARG A 243 -5.82 -20.83 13.66
CA ARG A 243 -5.41 -22.24 13.65
C ARG A 243 -4.26 -22.47 14.63
N HIS A 244 -4.47 -23.36 15.58
CA HIS A 244 -3.50 -23.72 16.62
C HIS A 244 -3.29 -25.24 16.66
N LYS A 245 -2.29 -25.73 17.39
CA LYS A 245 -1.95 -27.18 17.43
C LYS A 245 -3.16 -28.04 17.84
N SER A 246 -3.96 -27.55 18.78
CA SER A 246 -5.16 -28.21 19.31
C SER A 246 -6.46 -27.99 18.52
N GLY A 247 -6.46 -27.29 17.38
CA GLY A 247 -7.65 -27.12 16.53
C GLY A 247 -7.77 -25.76 15.85
N LYS A 248 -9.00 -25.24 15.76
CA LYS A 248 -9.27 -23.85 15.38
C LYS A 248 -10.25 -23.20 16.35
N THR A 249 -10.09 -21.91 16.60
CA THR A 249 -10.93 -21.09 17.50
C THR A 249 -11.37 -19.83 16.77
N VAL A 250 -12.64 -19.41 16.91
CA VAL A 250 -13.12 -18.14 16.35
C VAL A 250 -12.43 -16.98 17.09
N ILE A 251 -11.86 -16.04 16.33
CA ILE A 251 -11.21 -14.84 16.84
C ILE A 251 -11.87 -13.54 16.37
N GLY A 252 -12.76 -13.62 15.36
CA GLY A 252 -13.46 -12.46 14.82
C GLY A 252 -14.56 -12.83 13.82
N SER A 253 -15.29 -11.81 13.39
CA SER A 253 -16.33 -11.88 12.35
C SER A 253 -15.97 -10.93 11.20
N VAL A 254 -16.04 -11.39 9.95
CA VAL A 254 -15.79 -10.55 8.77
C VAL A 254 -16.73 -9.34 8.78
N GLU A 255 -16.16 -8.14 8.78
CA GLU A 255 -16.92 -6.88 8.76
C GLU A 255 -17.04 -6.34 7.34
N ALA A 256 -15.96 -6.42 6.56
CA ALA A 256 -15.90 -6.07 5.16
C ALA A 256 -14.73 -6.76 4.43
N GLY A 257 -14.97 -7.20 3.20
CA GLY A 257 -13.95 -7.59 2.22
C GLY A 257 -13.75 -6.52 1.15
N TYR A 258 -12.51 -6.39 0.67
CA TYR A 258 -12.04 -5.40 -0.30
C TYR A 258 -11.37 -6.14 -1.49
N PRO A 259 -12.14 -6.48 -2.55
CA PRO A 259 -11.65 -7.31 -3.65
C PRO A 259 -10.47 -6.70 -4.41
N ASP A 260 -10.49 -5.38 -4.64
CA ASP A 260 -9.42 -4.64 -5.33
C ASP A 260 -8.08 -4.78 -4.59
N GLU A 261 -8.02 -4.43 -3.31
CA GLU A 261 -6.79 -4.49 -2.50
C GLU A 261 -6.43 -5.91 -2.03
N ASP A 262 -7.32 -6.88 -2.25
CA ASP A 262 -7.24 -8.23 -1.67
C ASP A 262 -7.23 -8.24 -0.13
N LEU A 263 -7.81 -7.22 0.51
CA LEU A 263 -7.86 -7.08 1.97
C LEU A 263 -9.19 -7.59 2.52
N LEU A 264 -9.15 -8.27 3.65
CA LEU A 264 -10.32 -8.56 4.48
C LEU A 264 -10.12 -7.97 5.87
N ARG A 265 -11.15 -7.28 6.37
CA ARG A 265 -11.25 -6.74 7.74
C ARG A 265 -12.24 -7.59 8.53
N ALA A 266 -11.78 -8.16 9.64
CA ALA A 266 -12.62 -8.85 10.61
C ALA A 266 -12.58 -8.14 11.97
N ARG A 267 -13.77 -7.83 12.49
CA ARG A 267 -13.95 -7.27 13.83
C ARG A 267 -13.70 -8.36 14.87
N PRO A 268 -12.89 -8.14 15.93
CA PRO A 268 -12.61 -9.16 16.94
C PRO A 268 -13.83 -9.63 17.75
N VAL A 269 -13.68 -10.75 18.47
CA VAL A 269 -14.59 -11.18 19.56
C VAL A 269 -14.03 -10.73 20.92
N GLU A 270 -14.86 -10.73 21.97
CA GLU A 270 -14.49 -10.18 23.29
C GLU A 270 -13.27 -10.88 23.94
N GLU A 271 -13.02 -12.14 23.60
CA GLU A 271 -11.90 -12.93 24.13
C GLU A 271 -10.60 -12.85 23.32
N TYR A 272 -10.55 -12.06 22.24
CA TYR A 272 -9.42 -12.01 21.31
C TYR A 272 -9.12 -10.62 20.75
N GLU A 273 -7.84 -10.24 20.73
CA GLU A 273 -7.36 -8.99 20.13
C GLU A 273 -6.16 -9.23 19.20
N PRO A 274 -6.04 -8.50 18.07
CA PRO A 274 -4.85 -8.56 17.24
C PRO A 274 -3.70 -7.79 17.91
N ALA A 275 -2.49 -8.34 17.86
CA ALA A 275 -1.30 -7.67 18.37
C ALA A 275 -0.51 -6.99 17.24
N ALA A 276 0.01 -5.79 17.50
CA ALA A 276 0.97 -5.08 16.65
C ALA A 276 2.37 -5.72 16.72
N ARG A 277 2.46 -7.03 16.48
CA ARG A 277 3.68 -7.85 16.59
C ARG A 277 3.68 -8.94 15.52
N ILE A 278 4.85 -9.29 15.00
CA ILE A 278 5.04 -10.38 14.03
C ILE A 278 5.74 -11.55 14.71
N ARG A 279 5.23 -12.77 14.50
CA ARG A 279 5.62 -13.98 15.25
C ARG A 279 6.88 -14.67 14.72
N VAL A 280 7.96 -13.91 14.53
CA VAL A 280 9.34 -14.44 14.49
C VAL A 280 9.83 -14.80 15.90
N ASP A 281 11.07 -15.26 16.04
CA ASP A 281 11.68 -15.62 17.34
C ASP A 281 13.00 -14.85 17.57
N PRO A 282 13.06 -13.88 18.50
CA PRO A 282 11.95 -13.38 19.32
C PRO A 282 10.90 -12.59 18.50
N PRO A 283 9.64 -12.49 18.95
CA PRO A 283 8.61 -11.74 18.22
C PRO A 283 8.93 -10.24 18.16
N VAL A 284 8.94 -9.67 16.94
CA VAL A 284 9.23 -8.25 16.72
C VAL A 284 7.97 -7.38 16.82
N PRO A 285 8.05 -6.18 17.41
CA PRO A 285 6.94 -5.23 17.40
C PRO A 285 6.86 -4.48 16.09
N VAL A 286 5.64 -4.19 15.65
CA VAL A 286 5.33 -3.35 14.49
C VAL A 286 4.98 -1.97 15.01
N THR A 287 5.74 -0.95 14.61
CA THR A 287 5.52 0.43 15.08
C THR A 287 4.83 1.31 14.04
N GLY A 288 4.76 0.86 12.79
CA GLY A 288 4.16 1.63 11.71
C GLY A 288 4.45 1.04 10.33
N GLN A 289 4.57 1.92 9.35
CA GLN A 289 4.68 1.56 7.94
C GLN A 289 5.51 2.56 7.13
N PHE A 290 6.08 2.09 6.01
CA PHE A 290 6.73 2.94 5.03
C PHE A 290 5.71 3.75 4.20
N THR A 291 6.18 4.86 3.64
CA THR A 291 5.49 5.62 2.59
C THR A 291 5.93 5.15 1.19
N GLU A 292 5.26 5.62 0.14
CA GLU A 292 5.66 5.41 -1.26
C GLU A 292 7.13 5.81 -1.52
N ILE A 293 7.56 6.97 -0.99
CA ILE A 293 8.95 7.42 -1.14
C ILE A 293 9.91 6.72 -0.16
N GLY A 294 9.42 6.24 0.98
CA GLY A 294 10.23 5.43 1.91
C GLY A 294 10.56 4.04 1.40
N LEU A 295 9.65 3.39 0.67
CA LEU A 295 9.97 2.14 -0.02
C LEU A 295 10.95 2.35 -1.17
N ALA A 296 10.87 3.49 -1.86
CA ALA A 296 11.88 3.86 -2.83
C ALA A 296 13.25 4.18 -2.18
N ASP A 297 13.29 4.82 -1.01
CA ASP A 297 14.53 5.03 -0.23
C ASP A 297 15.14 3.71 0.24
N LEU A 298 14.31 2.74 0.63
CA LEU A 298 14.72 1.39 1.00
C LEU A 298 15.34 0.66 -0.21
N GLN A 299 14.63 0.68 -1.35
CA GLN A 299 15.12 0.13 -2.62
C GLN A 299 16.41 0.80 -3.10
N ALA A 300 16.49 2.13 -3.07
CA ALA A 300 17.65 2.93 -3.51
C ALA A 300 18.92 2.70 -2.65
N ARG A 301 18.78 2.06 -1.49
CA ARG A 301 19.88 1.67 -0.61
C ARG A 301 20.19 0.17 -0.68
N GLY A 302 19.51 -0.58 -1.54
CA GLY A 302 19.68 -2.04 -1.69
C GLY A 302 19.19 -2.83 -0.47
N GLU A 303 18.28 -2.26 0.32
CA GLU A 303 17.81 -2.88 1.56
C GLU A 303 16.65 -3.85 1.25
N PRO A 304 16.65 -5.06 1.84
CA PRO A 304 15.63 -6.07 1.59
C PRO A 304 14.33 -5.77 2.34
N LEU A 305 13.34 -6.61 2.11
CA LEU A 305 12.19 -6.83 2.99
C LEU A 305 12.26 -8.25 3.56
N GLU A 306 11.85 -8.38 4.82
CA GLU A 306 11.54 -9.63 5.48
C GLU A 306 10.04 -9.90 5.40
N MET A 307 9.61 -11.17 5.54
CA MET A 307 8.21 -11.56 5.66
C MET A 307 8.09 -12.76 6.60
N MET A 308 6.95 -12.90 7.28
CA MET A 308 6.65 -14.06 8.11
C MET A 308 5.31 -14.69 7.70
N GLY A 309 5.37 -15.79 6.96
CA GLY A 309 4.22 -16.50 6.42
C GLY A 309 3.78 -17.69 7.29
N ALA A 310 2.49 -17.99 7.31
CA ALA A 310 1.95 -19.16 8.02
C ALA A 310 2.45 -20.51 7.48
N ARG A 311 3.06 -20.55 6.30
CA ARG A 311 3.61 -21.73 5.64
C ARG A 311 5.12 -21.58 5.42
N SER A 312 5.55 -20.67 4.55
CA SER A 312 6.98 -20.47 4.23
C SER A 312 7.79 -19.94 5.42
N GLY A 313 7.12 -19.34 6.42
CA GLY A 313 7.75 -18.80 7.61
C GLY A 313 8.54 -17.53 7.33
N HIS A 314 9.68 -17.39 8.01
CA HIS A 314 10.57 -16.24 7.84
C HIS A 314 11.30 -16.34 6.51
N GLN A 315 11.16 -15.30 5.70
CA GLN A 315 11.68 -15.20 4.33
C GLN A 315 12.21 -13.78 4.09
N VAL A 316 13.12 -13.62 3.13
CA VAL A 316 13.78 -12.34 2.82
C VAL A 316 13.83 -12.16 1.29
N GLY A 317 13.70 -10.93 0.81
CA GLY A 317 13.78 -10.61 -0.62
C GLY A 317 13.94 -9.12 -0.91
N GLU A 318 14.56 -8.79 -2.04
CA GLU A 318 14.80 -7.40 -2.48
C GLU A 318 13.52 -6.73 -3.02
N ILE A 319 13.45 -5.40 -3.00
CA ILE A 319 12.39 -4.64 -3.68
C ILE A 319 12.74 -4.49 -5.16
N ASP A 320 11.89 -4.96 -6.07
CA ASP A 320 12.02 -4.67 -7.50
C ASP A 320 11.12 -3.51 -7.94
N GLY A 321 9.99 -3.23 -7.27
CA GLY A 321 9.08 -2.19 -7.76
C GLY A 321 8.11 -1.57 -6.75
N VAL A 322 8.05 -0.24 -6.75
CA VAL A 322 7.12 0.58 -5.94
C VAL A 322 6.06 1.24 -6.85
N ASN A 323 4.94 1.70 -6.29
CA ASN A 323 3.79 2.29 -7.03
C ASN A 323 3.28 1.34 -8.14
N GLY A 324 3.16 0.06 -7.80
CA GLY A 324 2.82 -1.00 -8.73
C GLY A 324 1.36 -0.99 -9.20
N LEU A 325 1.14 -1.50 -10.40
CA LEU A 325 -0.13 -2.01 -10.90
C LEU A 325 0.08 -3.45 -11.41
N THR A 326 -0.89 -4.32 -11.14
CA THR A 326 -0.90 -5.70 -11.66
C THR A 326 -2.28 -6.06 -12.24
N SER A 327 -2.29 -6.47 -13.51
CA SER A 327 -3.41 -7.09 -14.22
C SER A 327 -3.15 -8.58 -14.46
N TYR A 328 -2.22 -9.17 -13.69
CA TYR A 328 -1.74 -10.54 -13.87
C TYR A 328 -2.72 -11.59 -13.32
N TYR A 329 -3.41 -11.28 -12.22
CA TYR A 329 -4.36 -12.18 -11.56
C TYR A 329 -5.69 -11.48 -11.28
N GLY A 330 -6.80 -12.19 -11.52
CA GLY A 330 -8.16 -11.63 -11.45
C GLY A 330 -8.59 -10.85 -12.70
N ASP A 331 -9.81 -10.33 -12.66
CA ASP A 331 -10.43 -9.59 -13.79
C ASP A 331 -10.15 -8.09 -13.76
N VAL A 332 -9.75 -7.58 -12.60
CA VAL A 332 -9.59 -6.15 -12.31
C VAL A 332 -8.11 -5.87 -12.01
N PRO A 333 -7.46 -4.92 -12.72
CA PRO A 333 -6.12 -4.48 -12.37
C PRO A 333 -6.07 -3.86 -10.97
N LYS A 334 -5.15 -4.32 -10.13
CA LYS A 334 -4.95 -3.82 -8.77
C LYS A 334 -3.83 -2.78 -8.77
N ASP A 335 -4.06 -1.62 -8.19
CA ASP A 335 -3.07 -0.55 -8.07
C ASP A 335 -2.43 -0.48 -6.67
N GLY A 336 -1.48 0.44 -6.49
CA GLY A 336 -0.77 0.62 -5.22
C GLY A 336 0.02 -0.59 -4.74
N GLN A 337 0.44 -1.46 -5.65
CA GLN A 337 1.13 -2.70 -5.31
C GLN A 337 2.63 -2.46 -5.03
N LEU A 338 3.27 -3.48 -4.45
CA LEU A 338 4.70 -3.59 -4.16
C LEU A 338 5.21 -4.91 -4.77
N LYS A 339 6.20 -4.82 -5.65
CA LYS A 339 6.88 -5.96 -6.30
C LYS A 339 8.19 -6.23 -5.55
N TRP A 340 8.34 -7.42 -5.00
CA TRP A 340 9.52 -7.77 -4.20
C TRP A 340 9.77 -9.28 -4.18
N GLY A 341 10.94 -9.70 -3.69
CA GLY A 341 11.32 -11.10 -3.54
C GLY A 341 11.36 -11.89 -4.86
N GLY A 342 11.32 -13.21 -4.75
CA GLY A 342 11.37 -14.14 -5.89
C GLY A 342 10.44 -15.34 -5.75
N ARG A 343 10.49 -16.26 -6.72
CA ARG A 343 9.65 -17.48 -6.79
C ARG A 343 9.57 -18.30 -5.50
N PHE A 344 10.67 -18.37 -4.74
CA PHE A 344 10.79 -19.20 -3.53
C PHE A 344 10.59 -18.41 -2.23
N THR A 345 10.29 -17.11 -2.30
CA THR A 345 10.07 -16.24 -1.13
C THR A 345 8.69 -16.47 -0.49
N ILE A 346 7.74 -17.13 -1.18
CA ILE A 346 6.38 -17.35 -0.67
C ILE A 346 5.72 -18.59 -1.29
N GLY A 347 4.76 -19.19 -0.57
CA GLY A 347 4.00 -20.37 -0.99
C GLY A 347 2.51 -20.27 -0.67
N ASP A 348 1.70 -21.13 -1.32
CA ASP A 348 0.25 -21.07 -1.20
C ASP A 348 -0.21 -21.25 0.25
N GLY A 349 -0.98 -20.27 0.75
CA GLY A 349 -1.42 -20.20 2.14
C GLY A 349 -0.64 -19.19 3.01
N ASP A 350 0.42 -18.57 2.49
CA ASP A 350 1.02 -17.37 3.10
C ASP A 350 0.19 -16.10 2.86
N SER A 351 -0.84 -16.17 1.99
CA SER A 351 -1.78 -15.09 1.67
C SER A 351 -2.30 -14.35 2.92
N GLY A 352 -2.21 -13.02 2.92
CA GLY A 352 -2.56 -12.17 4.07
C GLY A 352 -1.39 -11.91 5.04
N SER A 353 -0.20 -12.44 4.77
CA SER A 353 1.05 -12.04 5.42
C SER A 353 1.40 -10.57 5.13
N VAL A 354 2.42 -10.07 5.82
CA VAL A 354 3.01 -8.74 5.57
C VAL A 354 4.52 -8.85 5.39
N ASN A 355 5.05 -8.02 4.50
CA ASN A 355 6.46 -7.77 4.39
C ASN A 355 6.85 -6.51 5.19
N TYR A 356 8.03 -6.53 5.80
CA TYR A 356 8.48 -5.52 6.75
C TYR A 356 10.00 -5.32 6.68
N HIS A 357 10.49 -4.24 7.25
CA HIS A 357 11.91 -4.05 7.55
C HIS A 357 12.05 -3.33 8.89
N THR A 358 13.18 -3.52 9.57
CA THR A 358 13.53 -2.73 10.76
C THR A 358 13.56 -1.23 10.41
N ASP A 359 13.12 -0.33 11.30
CA ASP A 359 13.20 1.12 11.02
C ASP A 359 14.68 1.52 10.80
N PRO A 360 15.09 1.97 9.59
CA PRO A 360 16.50 2.23 9.29
C PRO A 360 17.11 3.36 10.13
N GLU A 361 16.29 4.30 10.61
CA GLU A 361 16.74 5.43 11.43
C GLU A 361 16.53 5.16 12.93
N ASN A 362 15.60 4.26 13.30
CA ASN A 362 15.24 3.95 14.70
C ASN A 362 15.19 2.43 15.02
N PRO A 363 16.27 1.65 14.75
CA PRO A 363 16.20 0.18 14.67
C PRO A 363 15.88 -0.56 15.99
N ASN A 364 15.85 0.15 17.13
CA ASN A 364 15.48 -0.41 18.43
C ASN A 364 13.99 -0.29 18.76
N GLU A 365 13.21 0.48 17.97
CA GLU A 365 11.79 0.71 18.26
C GLU A 365 10.88 -0.41 17.71
N GLY A 366 11.22 -0.98 16.55
CA GLY A 366 10.48 -2.06 15.92
C GLY A 366 10.64 -2.11 14.40
N VAL A 367 9.71 -2.79 13.74
CA VAL A 367 9.64 -2.93 12.28
C VAL A 367 8.52 -2.08 11.67
N LEU A 368 8.75 -1.68 10.43
CA LEU A 368 7.82 -0.94 9.58
C LEU A 368 7.32 -1.85 8.46
N VAL A 369 6.00 -1.90 8.26
CA VAL A 369 5.39 -2.69 7.17
C VAL A 369 5.56 -1.98 5.82
N GLY A 370 5.98 -2.73 4.81
CA GLY A 370 6.04 -2.27 3.41
C GLY A 370 4.75 -2.58 2.64
N GLY A 371 4.26 -3.80 2.75
CA GLY A 371 3.08 -4.31 2.06
C GLY A 371 2.38 -5.45 2.79
N PHE A 372 1.20 -5.79 2.27
CA PHE A 372 0.23 -6.70 2.85
C PHE A 372 -0.39 -7.60 1.78
N ASN A 373 -0.77 -8.82 2.18
CA ASN A 373 -1.19 -9.90 1.30
C ASN A 373 -0.18 -10.10 0.16
N ASP A 374 1.02 -10.50 0.56
CA ASP A 374 2.01 -10.98 -0.37
C ASP A 374 1.49 -12.27 -1.04
N ALA A 375 1.63 -12.34 -2.36
CA ALA A 375 1.19 -13.45 -3.19
C ALA A 375 2.19 -13.68 -4.34
N ARG A 376 2.56 -14.96 -4.56
CA ARG A 376 3.40 -15.35 -5.69
C ARG A 376 2.68 -15.09 -7.01
N THR A 377 3.43 -14.65 -8.02
CA THR A 377 2.97 -14.67 -9.41
C THR A 377 4.08 -15.23 -10.28
N TRP A 378 3.73 -16.08 -11.24
CA TRP A 378 4.68 -16.72 -12.15
C TRP A 378 4.42 -16.28 -13.59
N TRP A 379 5.47 -15.86 -14.30
CA TRP A 379 5.45 -15.61 -15.74
C TRP A 379 6.74 -16.10 -16.41
N PRO A 380 6.73 -16.41 -17.72
CA PRO A 380 7.94 -16.81 -18.43
C PRO A 380 9.03 -15.73 -18.39
N GLY A 381 10.09 -15.99 -17.62
CA GLY A 381 11.25 -15.10 -17.46
C GLY A 381 11.19 -14.13 -16.25
N GLU A 382 10.10 -14.14 -15.48
CA GLU A 382 9.84 -13.18 -14.40
C GLU A 382 9.24 -13.91 -13.18
N GLU A 383 9.95 -13.89 -12.06
CA GLU A 383 9.66 -14.70 -10.87
C GLU A 383 9.67 -13.83 -9.60
N TYR A 384 8.50 -13.48 -9.06
CA TYR A 384 8.37 -12.44 -8.03
C TYR A 384 7.13 -12.57 -7.13
N VAL A 385 7.10 -11.79 -6.06
CA VAL A 385 5.96 -11.62 -5.14
C VAL A 385 5.33 -10.24 -5.35
N TRP A 386 4.01 -10.18 -5.34
CA TRP A 386 3.25 -8.93 -5.30
C TRP A 386 2.42 -8.86 -4.02
N GLY A 387 2.41 -7.70 -3.37
CA GLY A 387 1.49 -7.38 -2.27
C GLY A 387 0.90 -5.98 -2.41
N THR A 388 -0.23 -5.71 -1.77
CA THR A 388 -0.80 -4.35 -1.70
C THR A 388 0.01 -3.53 -0.71
N ALA A 389 0.61 -2.43 -1.16
CA ALA A 389 1.53 -1.66 -0.31
C ALA A 389 0.79 -0.95 0.84
N ALA A 390 1.40 -0.90 2.03
CA ALA A 390 0.77 -0.34 3.22
C ALA A 390 0.42 1.15 3.05
N TYR A 391 1.23 1.91 2.30
CA TYR A 391 0.92 3.32 1.99
C TYR A 391 -0.33 3.46 1.11
N HIS A 392 -0.68 2.47 0.28
CA HIS A 392 -1.90 2.50 -0.53
C HIS A 392 -3.14 2.26 0.34
N LEU A 393 -3.13 1.22 1.19
CA LEU A 393 -4.20 0.95 2.15
C LEU A 393 -4.54 2.21 2.98
N ARG A 394 -3.50 2.91 3.46
CA ARG A 394 -3.69 4.16 4.18
C ARG A 394 -4.25 5.30 3.34
N ARG A 395 -3.79 5.47 2.09
CA ARG A 395 -4.30 6.51 1.18
C ARG A 395 -5.77 6.28 0.79
N ARG A 396 -6.19 5.01 0.69
CA ARG A 396 -7.52 4.62 0.22
C ARG A 396 -8.55 4.48 1.35
N TYR A 397 -8.13 4.01 2.53
CA TYR A 397 -9.03 3.68 3.65
C TYR A 397 -8.66 4.32 5.00
N GLY A 398 -7.55 5.05 5.09
CA GLY A 398 -7.00 5.53 6.37
C GLY A 398 -6.34 4.43 7.23
N TYR A 399 -6.41 3.17 6.78
CA TYR A 399 -5.90 2.00 7.49
C TYR A 399 -4.39 2.04 7.63
N HIS A 400 -3.89 1.64 8.79
CA HIS A 400 -2.48 1.65 9.09
C HIS A 400 -2.09 0.53 10.06
N PHE A 401 -0.78 0.33 10.21
CA PHE A 401 -0.18 -0.53 11.23
C PHE A 401 0.30 0.33 12.41
#